data_AF-A0A7Y4KS05-F1
#
_entry.id   AF-A0A7Y4KS05-F1
#
_cell.length_a   1.000
_cell.length_b   1.000
_cell.length_c   1.000
_cell.angle_alpha   90.00
_cell.angle_beta   90.00
_cell.angle_gamma   90.00
#
_symmetry.space_group_name_H-M   'P 1'
#
loop_
_entity.id
_entity.type
_entity.pdbx_description
1 polymer ?
#
loop_
_entity_poly.entity_id
_entity_poly.type
_entity_poly.pdbx_seq_one_letter_code
_entity_poly.pdbx_strand_id
1 'polypeptide(L)'
;MSAPSTSSRQGRLLLGGISICALAIVGVAWSFTTHEQVLFVNALDTSVMVTAGGEQFSLSANEHRVRPMPIGPLDVDVRSGEATLAHETVFVTDEGGLFVYNVLGAAPLYVATVRYERDDAPVSSSEPSTLVVAGTPFLRAGRIDYVLTDPPQRIEMRKEDGRYTTRLHLGQAPGGWASSYGWLMTNHQTAKAARLAEDVWRALPETPGAENAAFVSRMVLAREEGLLASLAMTRARRDAQPDNADAQRAWMYDMRRAGRNDEVRAYYQAQLERHPDSVVMAVMLARAEPEPAGTERLEALVRGHPGELLPRRALAVRYARLQRWADALPLLDAMEQGDPDYSRYQETHAEVLVALGRRAEAARRLSERLLQASSEKEPPDLEDVQLYAKLVGHASQDGKENSAMRQLVAWAQKDRPEGQVARWLAASLGQPPDADASRTAPDDAVATAVRVLLALAEEPEFAARASAHVDFLAFRHVGTEAGMLLAAEFERLGDAALAVRMLDVSGVDLGYGELRDVLSGKLPVEALTTLDWGERAALHLVLARQLDARGANSKAAYARVKKELLLPGAVAIALEHWDRPKPSGAVAGGTVP
;
A
#
# COMPACT_ATOMS: atom_id res chain seq x y z
N MET A 1 -68.96 -27.50 -66.20
CA MET A 1 -67.76 -28.36 -66.00
C MET A 1 -66.66 -27.83 -66.91
N SER A 2 -65.53 -27.45 -66.30
CA SER A 2 -64.18 -27.26 -66.87
C SER A 2 -63.47 -26.16 -66.07
N ALA A 3 -62.50 -26.56 -65.25
CA ALA A 3 -61.65 -25.68 -64.45
C ALA A 3 -60.52 -25.08 -65.32
N PRO A 4 -60.03 -23.85 -65.05
CA PRO A 4 -58.75 -23.41 -65.57
C PRO A 4 -57.62 -23.67 -64.57
N SER A 5 -56.51 -24.15 -65.13
CA SER A 5 -55.29 -24.56 -64.46
C SER A 5 -54.49 -23.38 -63.92
N THR A 6 -53.95 -23.53 -62.71
CA THR A 6 -52.96 -22.63 -62.10
C THR A 6 -51.57 -22.98 -62.62
N SER A 7 -50.93 -22.08 -63.36
CA SER A 7 -49.53 -22.24 -63.78
C SER A 7 -48.59 -21.88 -62.62
N SER A 8 -47.73 -22.82 -62.24
CA SER A 8 -46.81 -22.77 -61.09
C SER A 8 -45.40 -22.26 -61.45
N ARG A 9 -45.29 -21.28 -62.35
CA ARG A 9 -43.96 -20.84 -62.87
C ARG A 9 -43.56 -19.39 -62.61
N GLN A 10 -44.38 -18.56 -61.96
CA GLN A 10 -43.98 -17.18 -61.63
C GLN A 10 -43.58 -16.93 -60.16
N GLY A 11 -43.76 -17.91 -59.27
CA GLY A 11 -43.44 -17.76 -57.83
C GLY A 11 -41.99 -18.07 -57.42
N ARG A 12 -41.14 -18.61 -58.29
CA ARG A 12 -39.78 -19.07 -57.92
C ARG A 12 -38.63 -18.14 -58.35
N LEU A 13 -38.88 -17.10 -59.15
CA LEU A 13 -37.84 -16.15 -59.56
C LEU A 13 -37.78 -14.87 -58.69
N LEU A 14 -38.85 -14.55 -57.96
CA LEU A 14 -38.87 -13.37 -57.06
C LEU A 14 -38.35 -13.66 -55.65
N LEU A 15 -38.38 -14.92 -55.19
CA LEU A 15 -37.82 -15.33 -53.89
C LEU A 15 -36.30 -15.59 -53.91
N GLY A 16 -35.71 -15.85 -55.09
CA GLY A 16 -34.26 -15.99 -55.24
C GLY A 16 -33.51 -14.65 -55.26
N GLY A 17 -34.11 -13.60 -55.81
CA GLY A 17 -33.50 -12.26 -55.89
C GLY A 17 -33.51 -11.49 -54.57
N ILE A 18 -34.58 -11.61 -53.78
CA ILE A 18 -34.70 -10.91 -52.48
C ILE A 18 -33.77 -11.52 -51.43
N SER A 19 -33.55 -12.84 -51.45
CA SER A 19 -32.61 -13.51 -50.54
C SER A 19 -31.15 -13.20 -50.86
N ILE A 20 -30.80 -13.01 -52.14
CA ILE A 20 -29.43 -12.61 -52.54
C ILE A 20 -29.19 -11.13 -52.23
N CYS A 21 -30.17 -10.25 -52.41
CA CYS A 21 -30.04 -8.85 -52.00
C CYS A 21 -30.03 -8.67 -50.47
N ALA A 22 -30.79 -9.45 -49.71
CA ALA A 22 -30.75 -9.40 -48.24
C ALA A 22 -29.43 -9.96 -47.68
N LEU A 23 -28.87 -11.03 -48.26
CA LEU A 23 -27.54 -11.54 -47.89
C LEU A 23 -26.41 -10.60 -48.34
N ALA A 24 -26.56 -9.91 -49.48
CA ALA A 24 -25.62 -8.87 -49.89
C ALA A 24 -25.71 -7.61 -49.02
N ILE A 25 -26.90 -7.22 -48.55
CA ILE A 25 -27.07 -6.05 -47.66
C ILE A 25 -26.59 -6.37 -46.23
N VAL A 26 -26.79 -7.59 -45.73
CA VAL A 26 -26.21 -8.04 -44.45
C VAL A 26 -24.69 -8.24 -44.55
N GLY A 27 -24.20 -8.76 -45.69
CA GLY A 27 -22.77 -8.89 -45.97
C GLY A 27 -22.05 -7.55 -46.19
N VAL A 28 -22.73 -6.55 -46.75
CA VAL A 28 -22.21 -5.18 -46.92
C VAL A 28 -22.32 -4.39 -45.62
N ALA A 29 -23.33 -4.62 -44.77
CA ALA A 29 -23.40 -4.04 -43.43
C ALA A 29 -22.32 -4.57 -42.48
N TRP A 30 -21.89 -5.84 -42.64
CA TRP A 30 -20.73 -6.38 -41.92
C TRP A 30 -19.38 -5.90 -42.49
N SER A 31 -19.34 -5.43 -43.75
CA SER A 31 -18.10 -5.00 -44.42
C SER A 31 -17.76 -3.51 -44.25
N PHE A 32 -18.63 -2.72 -43.61
CA PHE A 32 -18.36 -1.31 -43.28
C PHE A 32 -18.24 -1.08 -41.76
N THR A 33 -17.71 -2.06 -41.02
CA THR A 33 -17.14 -1.74 -39.72
C THR A 33 -15.90 -0.89 -39.95
N THR A 34 -16.03 0.42 -39.78
CA THR A 34 -14.90 1.33 -39.74
C THR A 34 -14.04 0.95 -38.54
N HIS A 35 -12.75 0.72 -38.77
CA HIS A 35 -11.80 0.35 -37.73
C HIS A 35 -10.89 1.53 -37.42
N GLU A 36 -10.51 1.67 -36.16
CA GLU A 36 -9.49 2.61 -35.69
C GLU A 36 -8.29 1.85 -35.11
N GLN A 37 -7.15 2.52 -35.03
CA GLN A 37 -5.93 1.91 -34.48
C GLN A 37 -5.94 2.00 -32.95
N VAL A 38 -5.82 0.85 -32.29
CA VAL A 38 -5.65 0.74 -30.84
C VAL A 38 -4.27 0.17 -30.55
N LEU A 39 -3.44 0.95 -29.85
CA LEU A 39 -2.17 0.51 -29.29
C LEU A 39 -2.42 -0.15 -27.93
N PHE A 40 -2.14 -1.44 -27.82
CA PHE A 40 -2.13 -2.15 -26.56
C PHE A 40 -0.72 -2.15 -25.97
N VAL A 41 -0.58 -1.76 -24.71
CA VAL A 41 0.72 -1.65 -24.03
C VAL A 41 0.70 -2.47 -22.74
N ASN A 42 1.63 -3.41 -22.60
CA ASN A 42 1.86 -4.16 -21.37
C ASN A 42 3.16 -3.67 -20.72
N ALA A 43 3.08 -3.04 -19.54
CA ALA A 43 4.24 -2.62 -18.76
C ALA A 43 4.34 -3.34 -17.40
N LEU A 44 3.74 -4.53 -17.33
CA LEU A 44 3.88 -5.46 -16.22
C LEU A 44 5.08 -6.38 -16.49
N ASP A 45 5.60 -6.97 -15.41
CA ASP A 45 6.75 -7.89 -15.47
C ASP A 45 6.37 -9.31 -15.95
N THR A 46 5.10 -9.52 -16.25
CA THR A 46 4.55 -10.79 -16.75
C THR A 46 3.96 -10.62 -18.15
N SER A 47 3.86 -11.73 -18.86
CA SER A 47 3.12 -11.80 -20.13
C SER A 47 1.62 -11.77 -19.88
N VAL A 48 0.87 -11.12 -20.77
CA VAL A 48 -0.59 -11.02 -20.69
C VAL A 48 -1.23 -11.50 -21.99
N MET A 49 -2.41 -12.09 -21.85
CA MET A 49 -3.30 -12.47 -22.94
C MET A 49 -4.42 -11.44 -23.02
N VAL A 50 -4.56 -10.78 -24.16
CA VAL A 50 -5.60 -9.79 -24.42
C VAL A 50 -6.61 -10.41 -25.36
N THR A 51 -7.89 -10.29 -25.03
CA THR A 51 -9.01 -10.57 -25.93
C THR A 51 -9.79 -9.28 -26.14
N ALA A 52 -9.86 -8.81 -27.38
CA ALA A 52 -10.53 -7.56 -27.73
C ALA A 52 -11.10 -7.65 -29.15
N GLY A 53 -12.34 -7.19 -29.34
CA GLY A 53 -12.96 -7.15 -30.67
C GLY A 53 -13.11 -8.52 -31.33
N GLY A 54 -13.17 -9.60 -30.55
CA GLY A 54 -13.21 -10.98 -31.03
C GLY A 54 -11.83 -11.58 -31.40
N GLU A 55 -10.75 -10.80 -31.29
CA GLU A 55 -9.38 -11.29 -31.46
C GLU A 55 -8.72 -11.60 -30.12
N GLN A 56 -7.82 -12.57 -30.11
CA GLN A 56 -7.00 -12.93 -28.95
C GLN A 56 -5.52 -12.88 -29.33
N PHE A 57 -4.70 -12.21 -28.51
CA PHE A 57 -3.25 -12.10 -28.72
C PHE A 57 -2.49 -11.93 -27.42
N SER A 58 -1.24 -12.41 -27.40
CA SER A 58 -0.33 -12.21 -26.27
C SER A 58 0.53 -10.96 -26.43
N LEU A 59 0.84 -10.34 -25.28
CA LEU A 59 1.84 -9.30 -25.11
C LEU A 59 2.82 -9.77 -24.04
N SER A 60 4.09 -9.92 -24.40
CA SER A 60 5.18 -10.22 -23.46
C SER A 60 5.36 -9.06 -22.47
N ALA A 61 6.15 -9.28 -21.42
CA ALA A 61 6.51 -8.22 -20.48
C ALA A 61 7.14 -7.03 -21.23
N ASN A 62 6.67 -5.81 -20.93
CA ASN A 62 7.10 -4.56 -21.59
C ASN A 62 6.87 -4.50 -23.13
N GLU A 63 6.02 -5.39 -23.68
CA GLU A 63 5.67 -5.40 -25.11
C GLU A 63 4.47 -4.48 -25.41
N HIS A 64 4.40 -3.97 -26.63
CA HIS A 64 3.24 -3.27 -27.16
C HIS A 64 2.88 -3.76 -28.55
N ARG A 65 1.61 -3.61 -28.94
CA ARG A 65 1.13 -3.99 -30.27
C ARG A 65 -0.02 -3.10 -30.71
N VAL A 66 0.04 -2.64 -31.95
CA VAL A 66 -1.07 -1.91 -32.59
C VAL A 66 -1.98 -2.90 -33.29
N ARG A 67 -3.30 -2.74 -33.10
CA ARG A 67 -4.34 -3.53 -33.76
C ARG A 67 -5.47 -2.64 -34.28
N PRO A 68 -6.02 -2.93 -35.47
CA PRO A 68 -7.27 -2.31 -35.90
C PRO A 68 -8.42 -2.87 -35.06
N MET A 69 -9.24 -2.00 -34.47
CA MET A 69 -10.40 -2.37 -33.66
C MET A 69 -11.67 -1.69 -34.19
N PRO A 70 -12.84 -2.33 -34.08
CA PRO A 70 -14.08 -1.75 -34.54
C PRO A 70 -14.41 -0.47 -33.74
N ILE A 71 -14.95 0.54 -34.43
CA ILE A 71 -15.55 1.71 -33.78
C ILE A 71 -16.81 1.27 -33.01
N GLY A 72 -16.96 1.81 -31.79
CA GLY A 72 -18.05 1.51 -30.87
C GLY A 72 -17.56 0.96 -29.52
N PRO A 73 -18.46 0.33 -28.73
CA PRO A 73 -18.07 -0.34 -27.50
C PRO A 73 -17.17 -1.53 -27.83
N LEU A 74 -16.03 -1.60 -27.14
CA LEU A 74 -15.02 -2.63 -27.27
C LEU A 74 -14.85 -3.29 -25.90
N ASP A 75 -15.31 -4.53 -25.78
CA ASP A 75 -15.01 -5.34 -24.60
C ASP A 75 -13.54 -5.78 -24.66
N VAL A 76 -12.81 -5.52 -23.58
CA VAL A 76 -11.41 -5.88 -23.42
C VAL A 76 -11.26 -6.75 -22.19
N ASP A 77 -10.77 -7.96 -22.43
CA ASP A 77 -10.43 -8.96 -21.43
C ASP A 77 -8.92 -9.14 -21.39
N VAL A 78 -8.32 -8.95 -20.22
CA VAL A 78 -6.88 -9.14 -20.02
C VAL A 78 -6.64 -10.19 -18.94
N ARG A 79 -5.82 -11.18 -19.25
CA ARG A 79 -5.47 -12.27 -18.33
C ARG A 79 -3.95 -12.48 -18.23
N SER A 80 -3.47 -12.91 -17.07
CA SER A 80 -2.11 -13.44 -16.87
C SER A 80 -2.24 -14.85 -16.30
N GLY A 81 -2.00 -15.86 -17.14
CA GLY A 81 -2.33 -17.25 -16.79
C GLY A 81 -3.82 -17.41 -16.48
N GLU A 82 -4.13 -17.92 -15.29
CA GLU A 82 -5.52 -18.07 -14.84
C GLU A 82 -6.10 -16.77 -14.25
N ALA A 83 -5.26 -15.83 -13.82
CA ALA A 83 -5.69 -14.58 -13.21
C ALA A 83 -6.31 -13.62 -14.25
N THR A 84 -7.47 -13.06 -13.93
CA THR A 84 -8.09 -11.99 -14.72
C THR A 84 -7.56 -10.66 -14.21
N LEU A 85 -6.86 -9.91 -15.07
CA LEU A 85 -6.29 -8.61 -14.74
C LEU A 85 -7.32 -7.49 -14.88
N ALA A 86 -8.03 -7.49 -16.02
CA ALA A 86 -9.06 -6.49 -16.34
C ALA A 86 -10.17 -7.13 -17.18
N HIS A 87 -11.40 -6.68 -16.95
CA HIS A 87 -12.57 -6.91 -17.78
C HIS A 87 -13.33 -5.60 -17.83
N GLU A 88 -13.30 -4.91 -18.97
CA GLU A 88 -13.91 -3.60 -19.13
C GLU A 88 -14.40 -3.36 -20.56
N THR A 89 -15.43 -2.55 -20.69
CA THR A 89 -15.90 -2.05 -21.99
C THR A 89 -15.35 -0.63 -22.19
N VAL A 90 -14.47 -0.47 -23.17
CA VAL A 90 -13.97 0.85 -23.60
C VAL A 90 -14.72 1.32 -24.84
N PHE A 91 -14.62 2.60 -25.20
CA PHE A 91 -15.35 3.14 -26.35
C PHE A 91 -14.39 3.73 -27.37
N VAL A 92 -14.35 3.15 -28.56
CA VAL A 92 -13.55 3.61 -29.71
C VAL A 92 -14.42 4.51 -30.57
N THR A 93 -14.06 5.78 -30.73
CA THR A 93 -14.83 6.77 -31.50
C THR A 93 -14.35 6.88 -32.95
N ASP A 94 -15.19 7.41 -33.85
CA ASP A 94 -14.89 7.65 -35.26
C ASP A 94 -14.14 8.97 -35.52
N GLU A 95 -13.66 9.61 -34.46
CA GLU A 95 -12.99 10.92 -34.54
C GLU A 95 -11.56 10.83 -35.13
N GLY A 96 -11.10 9.62 -35.45
CA GLY A 96 -9.77 9.35 -36.00
C GLY A 96 -8.63 9.45 -34.98
N GLY A 97 -7.56 8.71 -35.23
CA GLY A 97 -6.28 8.81 -34.50
C GLY A 97 -5.88 7.51 -33.82
N LEU A 98 -4.99 7.63 -32.84
CA LEU A 98 -4.52 6.50 -32.04
C LEU A 98 -5.28 6.46 -30.71
N PHE A 99 -5.88 5.31 -30.43
CA PHE A 99 -6.35 4.96 -29.10
C PHE A 99 -5.28 4.13 -28.41
N VAL A 100 -5.17 4.26 -27.10
CA VAL A 100 -4.19 3.51 -26.30
C VAL A 100 -4.95 2.77 -25.21
N TYR A 101 -4.76 1.45 -25.20
CA TYR A 101 -5.14 0.58 -24.10
C TYR A 101 -3.88 0.19 -23.32
N ASN A 102 -3.66 0.89 -22.22
CA ASN A 102 -2.57 0.67 -21.28
C ASN A 102 -3.05 -0.32 -20.20
N VAL A 103 -2.52 -1.55 -20.22
CA VAL A 103 -2.97 -2.60 -19.28
C VAL A 103 -2.85 -2.10 -17.83
N LEU A 104 -3.98 -2.03 -17.12
CA LEU A 104 -4.12 -1.48 -15.76
C LEU A 104 -3.66 0.00 -15.58
N GLY A 105 -3.39 0.71 -16.67
CA GLY A 105 -2.72 2.02 -16.61
C GLY A 105 -1.23 1.93 -16.21
N ALA A 106 -0.63 0.74 -16.26
CA ALA A 106 0.70 0.46 -15.73
C ALA A 106 1.84 1.14 -16.50
N ALA A 107 1.72 1.33 -17.82
CA ALA A 107 2.79 1.89 -18.62
C ALA A 107 3.00 3.39 -18.33
N PRO A 108 4.27 3.83 -18.10
CA PRO A 108 4.60 5.22 -17.82
C PRO A 108 4.66 6.00 -19.14
N LEU A 109 3.49 6.15 -19.75
CA LEU A 109 3.30 6.77 -21.05
C LEU A 109 3.29 8.29 -20.93
N TYR A 110 3.84 8.96 -21.94
CA TYR A 110 3.80 10.41 -22.05
C TYR A 110 3.64 10.85 -23.51
N VAL A 111 2.98 11.98 -23.71
CA VAL A 111 2.83 12.65 -25.00
C VAL A 111 3.68 13.92 -24.97
N ALA A 112 4.67 14.01 -25.85
CA ALA A 112 5.56 15.16 -25.98
C ALA A 112 5.41 15.82 -27.36
N THR A 113 5.53 17.14 -27.39
CA THR A 113 5.64 17.87 -28.67
C THR A 113 7.11 17.95 -29.08
N VAL A 114 7.44 17.37 -30.23
CA VAL A 114 8.76 17.44 -30.85
C VAL A 114 8.75 18.59 -31.86
N ARG A 115 9.71 19.51 -31.73
CA ARG A 115 9.84 20.65 -32.63
C ARG A 115 11.08 20.49 -33.51
N TYR A 116 10.87 20.55 -34.81
CA TYR A 116 11.93 20.60 -35.81
C TYR A 116 12.03 22.01 -36.36
N GLU A 117 13.25 22.53 -36.41
CA GLU A 117 13.56 23.88 -36.92
C GLU A 117 14.57 23.77 -38.05
N ARG A 118 14.54 24.74 -38.97
CA ARG A 118 15.59 24.88 -39.98
C ARG A 118 16.88 25.35 -39.31
N ASP A 119 18.03 24.94 -39.86
CA ASP A 119 19.36 25.30 -39.34
C ASP A 119 19.60 26.83 -39.27
N ASP A 120 18.82 27.63 -39.98
CA ASP A 120 18.89 29.10 -40.03
C ASP A 120 17.86 29.82 -39.12
N ALA A 121 17.10 29.08 -38.32
CA ALA A 121 16.11 29.66 -37.42
C ALA A 121 16.76 30.27 -36.15
N PRO A 122 16.26 31.42 -35.66
CA PRO A 122 16.71 31.98 -34.38
C PRO A 122 16.31 31.05 -33.23
N VAL A 123 17.21 30.87 -32.25
CA VAL A 123 17.02 29.99 -31.10
C VAL A 123 15.71 30.32 -30.39
N SER A 124 14.77 29.37 -30.43
CA SER A 124 13.51 29.46 -29.71
C SER A 124 13.70 29.08 -28.24
N SER A 125 13.18 29.90 -27.32
CA SER A 125 13.27 29.67 -25.87
C SER A 125 12.08 28.89 -25.28
N SER A 126 11.14 28.42 -26.11
CA SER A 126 9.96 27.67 -25.65
C SER A 126 10.30 26.20 -25.42
N GLU A 127 10.25 25.75 -24.17
CA GLU A 127 10.42 24.33 -23.83
C GLU A 127 9.27 23.48 -24.39
N PRO A 128 9.55 22.25 -24.87
CA PRO A 128 8.52 21.33 -25.33
C PRO A 128 7.60 20.92 -24.17
N SER A 129 6.28 20.99 -24.39
CA SER A 129 5.29 20.51 -23.42
C SER A 129 5.21 18.98 -23.44
N THR A 130 5.30 18.36 -22.27
CA THR A 130 5.12 16.92 -22.07
C THR A 130 3.93 16.66 -21.15
N LEU A 131 2.97 15.87 -21.63
CA LEU A 131 1.81 15.40 -20.86
C LEU A 131 2.01 13.93 -20.50
N VAL A 132 2.17 13.62 -19.23
CA VAL A 132 2.23 12.24 -18.76
C VAL A 132 0.81 11.70 -18.59
N VAL A 133 0.58 10.48 -19.10
CA VAL A 133 -0.73 9.81 -19.10
C VAL A 133 -0.72 8.48 -18.34
N ALA A 134 0.30 8.27 -17.49
CA ALA A 134 0.40 7.16 -16.55
C ALA A 134 -0.87 6.99 -15.68
N GLY A 135 -1.19 5.75 -15.28
CA GLY A 135 -2.37 5.44 -14.47
C GLY A 135 -3.71 5.58 -15.20
N THR A 136 -3.69 5.74 -16.52
CA THR A 136 -4.89 5.83 -17.35
C THR A 136 -5.01 4.58 -18.21
N PRO A 137 -5.96 3.66 -17.94
CA PRO A 137 -6.06 2.40 -18.67
C PRO A 137 -6.44 2.57 -20.14
N PHE A 138 -7.30 3.54 -20.46
CA PHE A 138 -7.72 3.80 -21.82
C PHE A 138 -7.78 5.29 -22.11
N LEU A 139 -7.15 5.72 -23.21
CA LEU A 139 -7.20 7.11 -23.65
C LEU A 139 -7.11 7.25 -25.18
N ARG A 140 -7.66 8.34 -25.70
CA ARG A 140 -7.46 8.77 -27.09
C ARG A 140 -6.25 9.69 -27.14
N ALA A 141 -5.16 9.26 -27.78
CA ALA A 141 -3.93 10.03 -27.95
C ALA A 141 -3.99 10.99 -29.16
N GLY A 142 -5.00 10.84 -30.02
CA GLY A 142 -5.14 11.66 -31.23
C GLY A 142 -4.14 11.27 -32.31
N ARG A 143 -3.74 12.22 -33.17
CA ARG A 143 -2.79 11.96 -34.25
C ARG A 143 -1.35 12.00 -33.72
N ILE A 144 -0.73 10.84 -33.59
CA ILE A 144 0.65 10.69 -33.13
C ILE A 144 1.56 10.39 -34.33
N ASP A 145 2.68 11.10 -34.45
CA ASP A 145 3.65 10.92 -35.53
C ASP A 145 4.69 9.85 -35.19
N TYR A 146 5.10 9.78 -33.92
CA TYR A 146 6.05 8.79 -33.40
C TYR A 146 5.41 8.00 -32.26
N VAL A 147 5.15 6.73 -32.48
CA VAL A 147 4.48 5.84 -31.51
C VAL A 147 5.53 4.90 -30.94
N LEU A 148 5.86 5.07 -29.65
CA LEU A 148 6.80 4.25 -28.88
C LEU A 148 8.15 4.02 -29.58
N THR A 149 8.56 5.00 -30.37
CA THR A 149 9.83 5.02 -31.11
C THR A 149 10.46 6.39 -30.94
N ASP A 150 11.77 6.42 -30.72
CA ASP A 150 12.49 7.67 -30.55
C ASP A 150 12.33 8.56 -31.78
N PRO A 151 11.88 9.81 -31.62
CA PRO A 151 11.81 10.76 -32.72
C PRO A 151 13.18 10.93 -33.36
N PRO A 152 13.29 10.96 -34.69
CA PRO A 152 14.56 11.18 -35.36
C PRO A 152 15.11 12.55 -34.98
N GLN A 153 16.43 12.68 -34.87
CA GLN A 153 17.06 13.96 -34.53
C GLN A 153 16.90 15.02 -35.64
N ARG A 154 16.65 14.58 -36.88
CA ARG A 154 16.49 15.44 -38.05
C ARG A 154 15.41 14.87 -38.96
N ILE A 155 14.67 15.75 -39.63
CA ILE A 155 13.69 15.38 -40.66
C ILE A 155 13.89 16.25 -41.90
N GLU A 156 13.44 15.76 -43.04
CA GLU A 156 13.29 16.59 -44.23
C GLU A 156 12.01 17.43 -44.10
N MET A 157 12.14 18.75 -44.03
CA MET A 157 11.00 19.66 -43.95
C MET A 157 10.38 19.88 -45.33
N ARG A 158 9.06 19.79 -45.43
CA ARG A 158 8.34 20.06 -46.69
C ARG A 158 8.33 21.57 -46.98
N LYS A 159 8.08 21.95 -48.23
CA LYS A 159 7.96 23.38 -48.61
C LYS A 159 6.84 24.12 -47.85
N GLU A 160 5.82 23.39 -47.44
CA GLU A 160 4.66 23.82 -46.65
C GLU A 160 4.94 23.90 -45.15
N ASP A 161 5.95 23.16 -44.66
CA ASP A 161 6.47 23.32 -43.30
C ASP A 161 7.27 24.65 -43.29
N GLY A 162 6.77 25.64 -42.56
CA GLY A 162 7.36 26.97 -42.50
C GLY A 162 8.77 27.00 -41.88
N ARG A 163 9.02 27.94 -40.97
CA ARG A 163 10.34 28.04 -40.30
C ARG A 163 10.56 26.91 -39.27
N TYR A 164 9.48 26.37 -38.72
CA TYR A 164 9.48 25.22 -37.83
C TYR A 164 8.28 24.33 -38.15
N THR A 165 8.33 23.06 -37.74
CA THR A 165 7.20 22.14 -37.78
C THR A 165 7.18 21.30 -36.50
N THR A 166 5.99 20.99 -36.01
CA THR A 166 5.79 20.20 -34.78
C THR A 166 5.28 18.82 -35.10
N ARG A 167 5.71 17.84 -34.33
CA ARG A 167 5.26 16.46 -34.38
C ARG A 167 4.91 16.00 -32.97
N LEU A 168 3.96 15.08 -32.84
CA LEU A 168 3.58 14.50 -31.56
C LEU A 168 4.25 13.14 -31.39
N HIS A 169 4.88 12.95 -30.23
CA HIS A 169 5.53 11.71 -29.83
C HIS A 169 4.79 11.11 -28.62
N LEU A 170 4.32 9.88 -28.76
CA LEU A 170 3.89 9.05 -27.63
C LEU A 170 5.07 8.18 -27.23
N GLY A 171 5.68 8.48 -26.10
CA GLY A 171 6.80 7.73 -25.53
C GLY A 171 6.42 6.90 -24.31
N GLN A 172 7.29 5.97 -23.94
CA GLN A 172 7.21 5.19 -22.71
C GLN A 172 8.51 5.36 -21.93
N ALA A 173 8.43 5.84 -20.69
CA ALA A 173 9.59 5.88 -19.81
C ALA A 173 10.00 4.46 -19.36
N PRO A 174 11.28 4.21 -19.02
CA PRO A 174 11.69 2.94 -18.44
C PRO A 174 11.09 2.73 -17.04
N GLY A 175 11.11 1.49 -16.55
CA GLY A 175 10.78 1.16 -15.15
C GLY A 175 9.32 0.80 -14.87
N GLY A 176 8.53 0.51 -15.91
CA GLY A 176 7.23 -0.17 -15.81
C GLY A 176 6.20 0.50 -14.90
N TRP A 177 5.34 -0.32 -14.28
CA TRP A 177 4.28 0.13 -13.36
C TRP A 177 4.82 0.94 -12.17
N ALA A 178 5.98 0.59 -11.64
CA ALA A 178 6.59 1.28 -10.51
C ALA A 178 6.94 2.73 -10.85
N SER A 179 7.35 3.01 -12.09
CA SER A 179 7.60 4.38 -12.57
C SER A 179 6.32 5.18 -12.74
N SER A 180 5.25 4.55 -13.24
CA SER A 180 3.92 5.16 -13.28
C SER A 180 3.43 5.53 -11.88
N TYR A 181 3.53 4.59 -10.93
CA TYR A 181 3.19 4.80 -9.53
C TYR A 181 4.00 5.95 -8.92
N GLY A 182 5.34 5.92 -9.05
CA GLY A 182 6.22 6.95 -8.50
C GLY A 182 5.93 8.34 -9.07
N TRP A 183 5.66 8.44 -10.37
CA TRP A 183 5.28 9.70 -10.99
C TRP A 183 3.93 10.21 -10.46
N LEU A 184 2.91 9.34 -10.36
CA LEU A 184 1.60 9.70 -9.84
C LEU A 184 1.68 10.20 -8.40
N MET A 185 2.47 9.53 -7.55
CA MET A 185 2.71 9.95 -6.17
C MET A 185 3.41 11.31 -6.10
N THR A 186 4.45 11.52 -6.90
CA THR A 186 5.21 12.79 -6.93
C THR A 186 4.37 13.97 -7.41
N ASN A 187 3.39 13.73 -8.27
CA ASN A 187 2.50 14.75 -8.83
C ASN A 187 1.16 14.85 -8.09
N HIS A 188 1.04 14.29 -6.87
CA HIS A 188 -0.17 14.31 -6.05
C HIS A 188 -1.43 13.78 -6.76
N GLN A 189 -1.26 12.83 -7.70
CA GLN A 189 -2.37 12.08 -8.31
C GLN A 189 -2.64 10.80 -7.51
N THR A 190 -2.84 10.96 -6.20
CA THR A 190 -2.82 9.85 -5.24
C THR A 190 -3.98 8.88 -5.38
N ALA A 191 -5.18 9.33 -5.75
CA ALA A 191 -6.26 8.40 -6.11
C ALA A 191 -5.92 7.49 -7.30
N LYS A 192 -5.23 8.00 -8.32
CA LYS A 192 -4.77 7.17 -9.46
C LYS A 192 -3.63 6.25 -9.06
N ALA A 193 -2.68 6.73 -8.26
CA ALA A 193 -1.59 5.91 -7.73
C ALA A 193 -2.12 4.74 -6.90
N ALA A 194 -3.09 5.02 -6.02
CA ALA A 194 -3.72 4.02 -5.17
C ALA A 194 -4.50 2.99 -5.99
N ARG A 195 -5.27 3.43 -6.99
CA ARG A 195 -5.96 2.51 -7.91
C ARG A 195 -4.98 1.63 -8.67
N LEU A 196 -3.94 2.21 -9.28
CA LEU A 196 -2.92 1.46 -10.02
C LEU A 196 -2.25 0.41 -9.12
N ALA A 197 -1.78 0.80 -7.94
CA ALA A 197 -1.08 -0.12 -7.04
C ALA A 197 -2.02 -1.23 -6.52
N GLU A 198 -3.26 -0.91 -6.19
CA GLU A 198 -4.29 -1.89 -5.81
C GLU A 198 -4.62 -2.85 -6.96
N ASP A 199 -4.80 -2.34 -8.17
CA ASP A 199 -5.09 -3.17 -9.34
C ASP A 199 -3.92 -4.11 -9.67
N VAL A 200 -2.67 -3.63 -9.58
CA VAL A 200 -1.47 -4.47 -9.75
C VAL A 200 -1.38 -5.51 -8.64
N TRP A 201 -1.49 -5.12 -7.36
CA TRP A 201 -1.40 -6.06 -6.24
C TRP A 201 -2.49 -7.13 -6.30
N ARG A 202 -3.73 -6.73 -6.61
CA ARG A 202 -4.84 -7.67 -6.79
C ARG A 202 -4.54 -8.70 -7.87
N ALA A 203 -4.10 -8.19 -9.02
CA ALA A 203 -4.03 -8.99 -10.23
C ALA A 203 -2.76 -9.86 -10.27
N LEU A 204 -1.69 -9.39 -9.62
CA LEU A 204 -0.37 -9.99 -9.54
C LEU A 204 0.18 -9.85 -8.11
N PRO A 205 -0.30 -10.66 -7.15
CA PRO A 205 0.07 -10.51 -5.74
C PRO A 205 1.57 -10.73 -5.47
N GLU A 206 2.23 -11.52 -6.32
CA GLU A 206 3.67 -11.81 -6.24
C GLU A 206 4.54 -10.66 -6.79
N THR A 207 3.95 -9.60 -7.34
CA THR A 207 4.72 -8.45 -7.85
C THR A 207 5.40 -7.74 -6.68
N PRO A 208 6.75 -7.68 -6.66
CA PRO A 208 7.47 -7.07 -5.55
C PRO A 208 7.05 -5.63 -5.30
N GLY A 209 6.73 -5.31 -4.05
CA GLY A 209 6.36 -3.96 -3.63
C GLY A 209 4.95 -3.50 -4.00
N ALA A 210 4.14 -4.27 -4.74
CA ALA A 210 2.79 -3.88 -5.11
C ALA A 210 1.87 -3.73 -3.89
N GLU A 211 1.91 -4.68 -2.95
CA GLU A 211 1.19 -4.59 -1.67
C GLU A 211 1.58 -3.33 -0.89
N ASN A 212 2.88 -3.09 -0.75
CA ASN A 212 3.39 -1.92 -0.04
C ASN A 212 2.98 -0.62 -0.74
N ALA A 213 3.03 -0.56 -2.08
CA ALA A 213 2.58 0.59 -2.86
C ALA A 213 1.08 0.86 -2.64
N ALA A 214 0.25 -0.18 -2.66
CA ALA A 214 -1.19 -0.09 -2.40
C ALA A 214 -1.47 0.42 -0.97
N PHE A 215 -0.75 -0.11 0.02
CA PHE A 215 -0.87 0.32 1.41
C PHE A 215 -0.42 1.78 1.61
N VAL A 216 0.76 2.16 1.12
CA VAL A 216 1.30 3.53 1.23
C VAL A 216 0.39 4.54 0.55
N SER A 217 0.01 4.29 -0.70
CA SER A 217 -0.85 5.22 -1.45
C SER A 217 -2.24 5.36 -0.84
N ARG A 218 -2.79 4.31 -0.20
CA ARG A 218 -4.01 4.42 0.60
C ARG A 218 -3.84 5.36 1.80
N MET A 219 -2.73 5.24 2.54
CA MET A 219 -2.44 6.11 3.67
C MET A 219 -2.28 7.57 3.23
N VAL A 220 -1.62 7.80 2.08
CA VAL A 220 -1.48 9.15 1.51
C VAL A 220 -2.81 9.67 0.97
N LEU A 221 -3.63 8.84 0.31
CA LEU A 221 -4.98 9.19 -0.15
C LEU A 221 -5.86 9.67 1.01
N ALA A 222 -5.84 8.96 2.14
CA ALA A 222 -6.58 9.35 3.34
C ALA A 222 -6.15 10.74 3.87
N ARG A 223 -4.88 11.10 3.70
CA ARG A 223 -4.32 12.38 4.14
C ARG A 223 -4.62 13.52 3.16
N GLU A 224 -4.51 13.29 1.86
CA GLU A 224 -4.67 14.32 0.84
C GLU A 224 -6.13 14.57 0.46
N GLU A 225 -6.92 13.49 0.29
CA GLU A 225 -8.32 13.56 -0.13
C GLU A 225 -9.31 13.27 1.02
N GLY A 226 -8.79 12.90 2.19
CA GLY A 226 -9.56 12.64 3.40
C GLY A 226 -9.92 11.15 3.60
N LEU A 227 -10.21 10.79 4.85
CA LEU A 227 -10.52 9.41 5.25
C LEU A 227 -11.70 8.80 4.48
N LEU A 228 -12.68 9.60 4.05
CA LEU A 228 -13.81 9.12 3.26
C LEU A 228 -13.39 8.60 1.89
N ALA A 229 -12.37 9.19 1.25
CA ALA A 229 -11.83 8.72 -0.02
C ALA A 229 -11.18 7.33 0.13
N SER A 230 -10.35 7.17 1.17
CA SER A 230 -9.77 5.88 1.54
C SER A 230 -10.84 4.83 1.84
N LEU A 231 -11.86 5.20 2.62
CA LEU A 231 -12.95 4.31 2.98
C LEU A 231 -13.78 3.88 1.76
N ALA A 232 -14.04 4.78 0.81
CA ALA A 232 -14.73 4.46 -0.43
C ALA A 232 -13.92 3.44 -1.26
N MET A 233 -12.60 3.62 -1.33
CA MET A 233 -11.70 2.70 -2.02
C MET A 233 -11.66 1.32 -1.36
N THR A 234 -11.44 1.25 -0.04
CA THR A 234 -11.38 -0.04 0.67
C THR A 234 -12.72 -0.76 0.67
N ARG A 235 -13.83 -0.02 0.74
CA ARG A 235 -15.18 -0.60 0.55
C ARG A 235 -15.36 -1.18 -0.84
N ALA A 236 -15.00 -0.46 -1.90
CA ALA A 236 -15.12 -0.96 -3.27
C ALA A 236 -14.30 -2.24 -3.47
N ARG A 237 -13.08 -2.29 -2.92
CA ARG A 237 -12.23 -3.48 -2.95
C ARG A 237 -12.87 -4.65 -2.22
N ARG A 238 -13.37 -4.43 -1.00
CA ARG A 238 -14.09 -5.42 -0.20
C ARG A 238 -15.31 -5.99 -0.95
N ASP A 239 -16.09 -5.12 -1.58
CA ASP A 239 -17.30 -5.50 -2.31
C ASP A 239 -16.97 -6.30 -3.58
N ALA A 240 -15.86 -5.98 -4.26
CA ALA A 240 -15.35 -6.74 -5.39
C ALA A 240 -14.69 -8.07 -4.99
N GLN A 241 -14.26 -8.22 -3.73
CA GLN A 241 -13.49 -9.37 -3.23
C GLN A 241 -13.99 -9.81 -1.85
N PRO A 242 -15.25 -10.27 -1.72
CA PRO A 242 -15.84 -10.57 -0.43
C PRO A 242 -15.05 -11.63 0.36
N ASP A 243 -14.45 -12.62 -0.30
CA ASP A 243 -13.68 -13.67 0.38
C ASP A 243 -12.19 -13.34 0.58
N ASN A 244 -11.72 -12.15 0.18
CA ASN A 244 -10.33 -11.75 0.38
C ASN A 244 -10.14 -11.12 1.78
N ALA A 245 -9.38 -11.79 2.64
CA ALA A 245 -9.17 -11.34 4.02
C ALA A 245 -8.47 -9.96 4.12
N ASP A 246 -7.58 -9.63 3.19
CA ASP A 246 -6.83 -8.36 3.23
C ASP A 246 -7.71 -7.18 2.81
N ALA A 247 -8.58 -7.39 1.82
CA ALA A 247 -9.61 -6.43 1.45
C ALA A 247 -10.57 -6.15 2.63
N GLN A 248 -11.00 -7.20 3.34
CA GLN A 248 -11.81 -7.06 4.55
C GLN A 248 -11.07 -6.28 5.64
N ARG A 249 -9.80 -6.63 5.91
CA ARG A 249 -8.97 -5.96 6.94
C ARG A 249 -8.75 -4.47 6.63
N ALA A 250 -8.45 -4.12 5.38
CA ALA A 250 -8.25 -2.73 4.97
C ALA A 250 -9.50 -1.88 5.19
N TRP A 251 -10.68 -2.42 4.85
CA TRP A 251 -11.95 -1.73 5.11
C TRP A 251 -12.25 -1.60 6.61
N MET A 252 -12.01 -2.65 7.40
CA MET A 252 -12.17 -2.59 8.87
C MET A 252 -11.29 -1.51 9.50
N TYR A 253 -10.03 -1.42 9.06
CA TYR A 253 -9.07 -0.42 9.51
C TYR A 253 -9.58 1.01 9.25
N ASP A 254 -10.03 1.30 8.03
CA ASP A 254 -10.54 2.64 7.70
C ASP A 254 -11.86 2.96 8.44
N MET A 255 -12.75 1.97 8.60
CA MET A 255 -13.97 2.13 9.39
C MET A 255 -13.67 2.44 10.85
N ARG A 256 -12.65 1.81 11.42
CA ARG A 256 -12.22 2.08 12.78
C ARG A 256 -11.64 3.47 12.94
N ARG A 257 -10.77 3.89 12.02
CA ARG A 257 -10.26 5.28 12.00
C ARG A 257 -11.40 6.29 11.92
N ALA A 258 -12.50 5.93 11.26
CA ALA A 258 -13.71 6.73 11.19
C ALA A 258 -14.62 6.64 12.44
N GLY A 259 -14.26 5.84 13.45
CA GLY A 259 -15.03 5.64 14.68
C GLY A 259 -16.26 4.74 14.50
N ARG A 260 -16.32 3.91 13.45
CA ARG A 260 -17.51 3.15 13.02
C ARG A 260 -17.42 1.66 13.35
N ASN A 261 -16.81 1.31 14.49
CA ASN A 261 -16.58 -0.08 14.91
C ASN A 261 -17.87 -0.90 15.07
N ASP A 262 -18.93 -0.29 15.60
CA ASP A 262 -20.22 -0.98 15.76
C ASP A 262 -20.86 -1.32 14.42
N GLU A 263 -20.68 -0.48 13.40
CA GLU A 263 -21.15 -0.77 12.04
C GLU A 263 -20.36 -1.91 11.40
N VAL A 264 -19.05 -2.02 11.67
CA VAL A 264 -18.22 -3.14 11.23
C VAL A 264 -18.74 -4.45 11.82
N ARG A 265 -19.05 -4.45 13.13
CA ARG A 265 -19.60 -5.63 13.81
C ARG A 265 -20.96 -6.02 13.23
N ALA A 266 -21.88 -5.07 13.11
CA ALA A 266 -23.21 -5.30 12.54
C ALA A 266 -23.13 -5.81 11.09
N TYR A 267 -22.20 -5.29 10.29
CA TYR A 267 -21.97 -5.76 8.93
C TYR A 267 -21.58 -7.24 8.90
N TYR A 268 -20.57 -7.67 9.66
CA TYR A 268 -20.13 -9.07 9.63
C TYR A 268 -21.11 -10.03 10.28
N GLN A 269 -21.88 -9.58 11.29
CA GLN A 269 -23.02 -10.35 11.80
C GLN A 269 -24.03 -10.64 10.67
N ALA A 270 -24.46 -9.61 9.94
CA ALA A 270 -25.40 -9.77 8.85
C ALA A 270 -24.82 -10.59 7.68
N GLN A 271 -23.50 -10.53 7.43
CA GLN A 271 -22.88 -11.37 6.41
C GLN A 271 -22.86 -12.85 6.82
N LEU A 272 -22.57 -13.17 8.08
CA LEU A 272 -22.61 -14.54 8.57
C LEU A 272 -24.02 -15.11 8.65
N GLU A 273 -25.04 -14.29 8.92
CA GLU A 273 -26.44 -14.75 8.84
C GLU A 273 -26.80 -15.21 7.42
N ARG A 274 -26.25 -14.55 6.38
CA ARG A 274 -26.46 -14.92 4.96
C ARG A 274 -25.54 -16.04 4.50
N HIS A 275 -24.32 -16.09 5.04
CA HIS A 275 -23.26 -17.00 4.65
C HIS A 275 -22.66 -17.69 5.89
N PRO A 276 -23.41 -18.59 6.54
CA PRO A 276 -23.02 -19.16 7.84
C PRO A 276 -21.71 -19.96 7.80
N ASP A 277 -21.35 -20.48 6.62
CA ASP A 277 -20.14 -21.29 6.43
C ASP A 277 -18.89 -20.47 6.04
N SER A 278 -19.01 -19.14 5.92
CA SER A 278 -17.87 -18.30 5.52
C SER A 278 -16.87 -18.10 6.67
N VAL A 279 -15.74 -18.83 6.60
CA VAL A 279 -14.63 -18.71 7.55
C VAL A 279 -14.07 -17.29 7.59
N VAL A 280 -13.96 -16.62 6.44
CA VAL A 280 -13.44 -15.24 6.35
C VAL A 280 -14.34 -14.29 7.15
N MET A 281 -15.66 -14.33 6.92
CA MET A 281 -16.60 -13.48 7.67
C MET A 281 -16.60 -13.81 9.16
N ALA A 282 -16.46 -15.09 9.52
CA ALA A 282 -16.40 -15.52 10.91
C ALA A 282 -15.17 -14.98 11.64
N VAL A 283 -14.01 -15.00 10.96
CA VAL A 283 -12.77 -14.40 11.49
C VAL A 283 -12.90 -12.88 11.60
N MET A 284 -13.47 -12.20 10.59
CA MET A 284 -13.63 -10.74 10.64
C MET A 284 -14.60 -10.30 11.74
N LEU A 285 -15.69 -11.05 11.96
CA LEU A 285 -16.58 -10.82 13.09
C LEU A 285 -15.83 -11.00 14.42
N ALA A 286 -15.06 -12.08 14.57
CA ALA A 286 -14.30 -12.34 15.79
C ALA A 286 -13.33 -11.19 16.12
N ARG A 287 -12.74 -10.58 15.10
CA ARG A 287 -11.86 -9.41 15.25
C ARG A 287 -12.61 -8.16 15.73
N ALA A 288 -13.86 -7.96 15.31
CA ALA A 288 -14.71 -6.84 15.71
C ALA A 288 -15.45 -7.06 17.04
N GLU A 289 -15.48 -8.29 17.55
CA GLU A 289 -16.11 -8.65 18.81
C GLU A 289 -15.20 -8.34 20.02
N PRO A 290 -15.79 -7.83 21.12
CA PRO A 290 -15.08 -7.65 22.38
C PRO A 290 -14.74 -9.00 23.02
N GLU A 291 -13.90 -8.96 24.06
CA GLU A 291 -13.65 -10.13 24.91
C GLU A 291 -14.86 -10.46 25.81
N PRO A 292 -15.10 -11.74 26.13
CA PRO A 292 -14.36 -12.93 25.67
C PRO A 292 -14.83 -13.47 24.30
N ALA A 293 -15.94 -12.95 23.77
CA ALA A 293 -16.64 -13.51 22.60
C ALA A 293 -15.75 -13.68 21.36
N GLY A 294 -14.92 -12.68 21.04
CA GLY A 294 -14.03 -12.75 19.89
C GLY A 294 -12.97 -13.86 20.02
N THR A 295 -12.42 -14.07 21.22
CA THR A 295 -11.47 -15.17 21.47
C THR A 295 -12.15 -16.52 21.39
N GLU A 296 -13.29 -16.70 22.05
CA GLU A 296 -14.05 -17.96 22.02
C GLU A 296 -14.45 -18.35 20.58
N ARG A 297 -14.82 -17.37 19.75
CA ARG A 297 -15.11 -17.59 18.33
C ARG A 297 -13.87 -18.06 17.57
N LEU A 298 -12.72 -17.42 17.74
CA LEU A 298 -11.48 -17.84 17.08
C LEU A 298 -11.02 -19.24 17.53
N GLU A 299 -11.13 -19.55 18.82
CA GLU A 299 -10.85 -20.89 19.35
C GLU A 299 -11.77 -21.95 18.73
N ALA A 300 -13.06 -21.65 18.61
CA ALA A 300 -14.02 -22.53 17.94
C ALA A 300 -13.69 -22.72 16.45
N LEU A 301 -13.30 -21.64 15.76
CA LEU A 301 -12.92 -21.69 14.34
C LEU A 301 -11.66 -22.53 14.12
N VAL A 302 -10.61 -22.34 14.93
CA VAL A 302 -9.38 -23.16 14.82
C VAL A 302 -9.68 -24.64 15.11
N ARG A 303 -10.57 -24.94 16.06
CA ARG A 303 -11.00 -26.32 16.36
C ARG A 303 -11.83 -26.94 15.23
N GLY A 304 -12.72 -26.17 14.62
CA GLY A 304 -13.57 -26.62 13.51
C GLY A 304 -12.85 -26.70 12.17
N HIS A 305 -11.77 -25.93 12.00
CA HIS A 305 -11.01 -25.81 10.76
C HIS A 305 -9.50 -25.93 10.99
N PRO A 306 -8.99 -27.09 11.47
CA PRO A 306 -7.60 -27.23 11.90
C PRO A 306 -6.56 -27.06 10.79
N GLY A 307 -6.96 -27.12 9.51
CA GLY A 307 -6.09 -26.86 8.35
C GLY A 307 -6.03 -25.40 7.90
N GLU A 308 -7.01 -24.57 8.29
CA GLU A 308 -7.13 -23.20 7.78
C GLU A 308 -6.11 -22.26 8.43
N LEU A 309 -5.37 -21.51 7.61
CA LEU A 309 -4.34 -20.57 8.09
C LEU A 309 -4.97 -19.33 8.74
N LEU A 310 -6.06 -18.79 8.16
CA LEU A 310 -6.62 -17.51 8.57
C LEU A 310 -7.11 -17.47 10.04
N PRO A 311 -7.91 -18.44 10.53
CA PRO A 311 -8.28 -18.49 11.94
C PRO A 311 -7.07 -18.68 12.87
N ARG A 312 -6.08 -19.48 12.45
CA ARG A 312 -4.84 -19.70 13.23
C ARG A 312 -4.05 -18.42 13.41
N ARG A 313 -3.79 -17.69 12.31
CA ARG A 313 -3.13 -16.38 12.31
C ARG A 313 -3.85 -15.40 13.25
N ALA A 314 -5.17 -15.30 13.11
CA ALA A 314 -5.97 -14.40 13.94
C ALA A 314 -5.93 -14.77 15.44
N LEU A 315 -5.99 -16.07 15.77
CA LEU A 315 -5.93 -16.55 17.15
C LEU A 315 -4.54 -16.33 17.76
N ALA A 316 -3.47 -16.62 17.02
CA ALA A 316 -2.10 -16.41 17.48
C ALA A 316 -1.84 -14.95 17.89
N VAL A 317 -2.22 -14.00 17.02
CA VAL A 317 -2.11 -12.56 17.30
C VAL A 317 -3.01 -12.17 18.48
N ARG A 318 -4.24 -12.68 18.56
CA ARG A 318 -5.13 -12.37 19.70
C ARG A 318 -4.57 -12.88 21.02
N TYR A 319 -4.05 -14.11 21.08
CA TYR A 319 -3.40 -14.63 22.28
C TYR A 319 -2.19 -13.81 22.70
N ALA A 320 -1.33 -13.41 21.75
CA ALA A 320 -0.20 -12.53 22.05
C ALA A 320 -0.67 -11.19 22.66
N ARG A 321 -1.70 -10.56 22.08
CA ARG A 321 -2.27 -9.30 22.60
C ARG A 321 -2.97 -9.44 23.96
N LEU A 322 -3.43 -10.64 24.29
CA LEU A 322 -4.04 -10.97 25.59
C LEU A 322 -3.03 -11.47 26.64
N GLN A 323 -1.73 -11.45 26.36
CA GLN A 323 -0.67 -12.03 27.21
C GLN A 323 -0.82 -13.54 27.46
N ARG A 324 -1.56 -14.25 26.60
CA ARG A 324 -1.64 -15.71 26.62
C ARG A 324 -0.44 -16.29 25.86
N TRP A 325 0.77 -15.92 26.29
CA TRP A 325 2.03 -16.19 25.59
C TRP A 325 2.25 -17.69 25.34
N ALA A 326 1.97 -18.51 26.36
CA ALA A 326 2.10 -19.95 26.28
C ALA A 326 1.10 -20.57 25.27
N ASP A 327 -0.06 -19.97 25.08
CA ASP A 327 -1.06 -20.42 24.10
C ASP A 327 -0.75 -19.91 22.68
N ALA A 328 -0.17 -18.70 22.57
CA ALA A 328 0.23 -18.10 21.29
C ALA A 328 1.40 -18.86 20.65
N LEU A 329 2.40 -19.23 21.45
CA LEU A 329 3.63 -19.84 20.98
C LEU A 329 3.42 -21.07 20.08
N PRO A 330 2.64 -22.11 20.44
CA PRO A 330 2.48 -23.28 19.58
C PRO A 330 1.82 -22.96 18.23
N LEU A 331 0.97 -21.93 18.17
CA LEU A 331 0.37 -21.49 16.91
C LEU A 331 1.41 -20.79 16.02
N LEU A 332 2.27 -19.96 16.61
CA LEU A 332 3.34 -19.26 15.91
C LEU A 332 4.46 -20.20 15.45
N ASP A 333 4.85 -21.18 16.27
CA ASP A 333 5.78 -22.25 15.90
C ASP A 333 5.24 -23.07 14.71
N ALA A 334 3.93 -23.35 14.67
CA ALA A 334 3.30 -24.02 13.53
C ALA A 334 3.26 -23.15 12.27
N MET A 335 3.04 -21.84 12.43
CA MET A 335 3.07 -20.88 11.33
C MET A 335 4.48 -20.77 10.73
N GLU A 336 5.53 -20.71 11.56
CA GLU A 336 6.93 -20.66 11.10
C GLU A 336 7.31 -21.82 10.16
N GLN A 337 6.67 -22.99 10.31
CA GLN A 337 6.99 -24.20 9.55
C GLN A 337 6.28 -24.31 8.20
N GLY A 338 5.16 -23.61 7.98
CA GLY A 338 4.30 -23.89 6.81
C GLY A 338 3.37 -22.77 6.39
N ASP A 339 3.44 -21.60 7.02
CA ASP A 339 2.67 -20.43 6.62
C ASP A 339 3.50 -19.57 5.64
N PRO A 340 3.05 -19.40 4.38
CA PRO A 340 3.79 -18.57 3.40
C PRO A 340 3.85 -17.09 3.77
N ASP A 341 2.94 -16.60 4.62
CA ASP A 341 2.91 -15.21 5.10
C ASP A 341 3.55 -15.05 6.49
N TYR A 342 4.31 -16.06 6.97
CA TYR A 342 4.87 -16.04 8.34
C TYR A 342 5.73 -14.80 8.63
N SER A 343 6.42 -14.23 7.62
CA SER A 343 7.22 -13.01 7.79
C SER A 343 6.43 -11.86 8.42
N ARG A 344 5.11 -11.76 8.17
CA ARG A 344 4.24 -10.73 8.77
C ARG A 344 3.99 -10.91 10.28
N TYR A 345 4.28 -12.08 10.84
CA TYR A 345 3.99 -12.45 12.23
C TYR A 345 5.23 -12.66 13.09
N GLN A 346 6.40 -12.49 12.50
CA GLN A 346 7.67 -12.76 13.13
C GLN A 346 7.98 -11.81 14.29
N GLU A 347 7.58 -10.53 14.21
CA GLU A 347 7.69 -9.61 15.34
C GLU A 347 6.85 -10.10 16.52
N THR A 348 5.58 -10.46 16.27
CA THR A 348 4.72 -11.07 17.30
C THR A 348 5.34 -12.35 17.88
N HIS A 349 5.97 -13.19 17.05
CA HIS A 349 6.63 -14.40 17.53
C HIS A 349 7.87 -14.07 18.39
N ALA A 350 8.68 -13.11 17.97
CA ALA A 350 9.82 -12.63 18.74
C ALA A 350 9.38 -12.06 20.10
N GLU A 351 8.32 -11.26 20.14
CA GLU A 351 7.74 -10.71 21.37
C GLU A 351 7.25 -11.82 22.31
N VAL A 352 6.53 -12.82 21.80
CA VAL A 352 6.06 -13.97 22.59
C VAL A 352 7.24 -14.73 23.20
N LEU A 353 8.30 -14.98 22.42
CA LEU A 353 9.51 -15.64 22.93
C LEU A 353 10.19 -14.79 24.00
N VAL A 354 10.31 -13.49 23.80
CA VAL A 354 10.90 -12.56 24.78
C VAL A 354 10.09 -12.54 26.08
N ALA A 355 8.77 -12.46 26.00
CA ALA A 355 7.87 -12.50 27.16
C ALA A 355 7.99 -13.82 27.95
N LEU A 356 8.34 -14.91 27.28
CA LEU A 356 8.62 -16.22 27.88
C LEU A 356 10.08 -16.40 28.34
N GLY A 357 10.91 -15.34 28.30
CA GLY A 357 12.31 -15.38 28.72
C GLY A 357 13.27 -16.03 27.71
N ARG A 358 12.82 -16.23 26.46
CA ARG A 358 13.55 -16.91 25.38
C ARG A 358 14.13 -15.94 24.35
N ARG A 359 14.59 -14.76 24.80
CA ARG A 359 15.10 -13.68 23.94
C ARG A 359 16.29 -14.11 23.06
N ALA A 360 17.24 -14.88 23.61
CA ALA A 360 18.39 -15.37 22.85
C ALA A 360 17.97 -16.32 21.72
N GLU A 361 16.92 -17.11 21.93
CA GLU A 361 16.37 -17.98 20.90
C GLU A 361 15.68 -17.20 19.80
N ALA A 362 14.88 -16.18 20.15
CA ALA A 362 14.26 -15.28 19.18
C ALA A 362 15.32 -14.61 18.27
N ALA A 363 16.38 -14.07 18.88
CA ALA A 363 17.49 -13.46 18.12
C ALA A 363 18.16 -14.46 17.18
N ARG A 364 18.45 -15.67 17.66
CA ARG A 364 19.08 -16.73 16.87
C ARG A 364 18.21 -17.14 15.68
N ARG A 365 16.95 -17.52 15.93
CA ARG A 365 15.99 -17.93 14.88
C ARG A 365 15.84 -16.84 13.81
N LEU A 366 15.72 -15.58 14.25
CA LEU A 366 15.60 -14.45 13.35
C LEU A 366 16.85 -14.31 12.46
N SER A 367 18.03 -14.25 13.08
CA SER A 367 19.28 -14.09 12.32
C SER A 367 19.52 -15.24 11.33
N GLU A 368 19.29 -16.50 11.72
CA GLU A 368 19.45 -17.65 10.83
C GLU A 368 18.55 -17.53 9.60
N ARG A 369 17.28 -17.17 9.80
CA ARG A 369 16.32 -17.01 8.70
C ARG A 369 16.69 -15.83 7.80
N LEU A 370 17.04 -14.67 8.36
CA LEU A 370 17.45 -13.52 7.56
C LEU A 370 18.73 -13.81 6.77
N LEU A 371 19.69 -14.51 7.37
CA LEU A 371 20.94 -14.90 6.71
C LEU A 371 20.74 -15.96 5.62
N GLN A 372 19.72 -16.82 5.74
CA GLN A 372 19.37 -17.81 4.72
C GLN A 372 18.54 -17.22 3.58
N ALA A 373 17.59 -16.33 3.90
CA ALA A 373 16.68 -15.74 2.94
C ALA A 373 17.35 -14.61 2.14
N SER A 374 18.21 -13.83 2.77
CA SER A 374 18.86 -12.70 2.10
C SER A 374 20.01 -13.18 1.22
N SER A 375 20.13 -12.55 0.06
CA SER A 375 21.25 -12.74 -0.84
C SER A 375 21.86 -11.39 -1.20
N GLU A 376 23.03 -11.38 -1.84
CA GLU A 376 23.58 -10.12 -2.36
C GLU A 376 22.63 -9.40 -3.34
N LYS A 377 21.66 -10.10 -3.94
CA LYS A 377 20.70 -9.53 -4.90
C LYS A 377 19.38 -9.09 -4.27
N GLU A 378 19.09 -9.55 -3.05
CA GLU A 378 17.85 -9.28 -2.35
C GLU A 378 18.19 -8.99 -0.89
N PRO A 379 18.41 -7.70 -0.54
CA PRO A 379 18.80 -7.31 0.80
C PRO A 379 17.66 -7.56 1.81
N PRO A 380 17.97 -7.77 3.09
CA PRO A 380 16.94 -7.93 4.12
C PRO A 380 16.10 -6.65 4.27
N ASP A 381 14.84 -6.82 4.67
CA ASP A 381 13.99 -5.68 5.05
C ASP A 381 14.60 -4.95 6.26
N LEU A 382 14.53 -3.61 6.26
CA LEU A 382 15.09 -2.81 7.33
C LEU A 382 14.41 -3.06 8.68
N GLU A 383 13.10 -3.27 8.70
CA GLU A 383 12.32 -3.54 9.91
C GLU A 383 12.76 -4.86 10.55
N ASP A 384 13.10 -5.86 9.74
CA ASP A 384 13.67 -7.12 10.21
C ASP A 384 15.06 -6.96 10.84
N VAL A 385 15.92 -6.15 10.22
CA VAL A 385 17.25 -5.83 10.80
C VAL A 385 17.09 -5.04 12.11
N GLN A 386 16.12 -4.12 12.18
CA GLN A 386 15.80 -3.39 13.39
C GLN A 386 15.27 -4.31 14.48
N LEU A 387 14.36 -5.24 14.17
CA LEU A 387 13.86 -6.22 15.11
C LEU A 387 15.01 -7.07 15.67
N TYR A 388 15.96 -7.48 14.82
CA TYR A 388 17.15 -8.17 15.29
C TYR A 388 18.00 -7.30 16.22
N ALA A 389 18.22 -6.03 15.89
CA ALA A 389 18.93 -5.07 16.74
C ALA A 389 18.24 -4.87 18.09
N LYS A 390 16.90 -4.78 18.10
CA LYS A 390 16.09 -4.74 19.33
C LYS A 390 16.27 -6.01 20.15
N LEU A 391 16.30 -7.19 19.52
CA LEU A 391 16.49 -8.47 20.20
C LEU A 391 17.87 -8.62 20.84
N VAL A 392 18.94 -8.17 20.18
CA VAL A 392 20.30 -8.20 20.78
C VAL A 392 20.56 -7.00 21.70
N GLY A 393 19.78 -5.94 21.58
CA GLY A 393 19.82 -4.75 22.46
C GLY A 393 20.88 -3.71 22.09
N HIS A 394 21.51 -3.82 20.91
CA HIS A 394 22.49 -2.85 20.43
C HIS A 394 22.59 -2.84 18.90
N ALA A 395 23.12 -1.75 18.34
CA ALA A 395 23.46 -1.63 16.93
C ALA A 395 24.95 -1.90 16.62
N SER A 396 25.77 -2.23 17.64
CA SER A 396 27.22 -2.43 17.46
C SER A 396 27.54 -3.55 16.46
N GLN A 397 28.50 -3.26 15.58
CA GLN A 397 29.05 -4.20 14.60
C GLN A 397 30.46 -4.68 14.99
N ASP A 398 30.98 -4.20 16.13
CA ASP A 398 32.33 -4.50 16.61
C ASP A 398 32.38 -5.86 17.33
N GLY A 399 33.54 -6.50 17.35
CA GLY A 399 33.69 -7.82 17.98
C GLY A 399 33.33 -9.00 17.05
N LYS A 400 33.56 -10.23 17.52
CA LYS A 400 33.31 -11.45 16.74
C LYS A 400 31.87 -11.96 16.92
N GLU A 401 31.31 -11.71 18.09
CA GLU A 401 29.95 -12.02 18.52
C GLU A 401 28.88 -11.28 17.69
N ASN A 402 29.24 -10.16 17.07
CA ASN A 402 28.34 -9.31 16.29
C ASN A 402 28.44 -9.57 14.77
N SER A 403 28.94 -10.75 14.37
CA SER A 403 29.11 -11.11 12.95
C SER A 403 27.80 -11.06 12.17
N ALA A 404 26.71 -11.57 12.76
CA ALA A 404 25.37 -11.52 12.16
C ALA A 404 24.89 -10.08 11.98
N MET A 405 25.02 -9.22 13.00
CA MET A 405 24.66 -7.79 12.89
C MET A 405 25.45 -7.11 11.77
N ARG A 406 26.78 -7.31 11.72
CA ARG A 406 27.63 -6.73 10.69
C ARG A 406 27.21 -7.17 9.28
N GLN A 407 26.90 -8.45 9.10
CA GLN A 407 26.49 -8.98 7.80
C GLN A 407 25.11 -8.44 7.37
N LEU A 408 24.14 -8.41 8.28
CA LEU A 408 22.81 -7.87 8.01
C LEU A 408 22.86 -6.37 7.67
N VAL A 409 23.62 -5.58 8.43
CA VAL A 409 23.82 -4.15 8.14
C VAL A 409 24.50 -3.97 6.79
N ALA A 410 25.56 -4.72 6.49
CA ALA A 410 26.26 -4.63 5.20
C ALA A 410 25.34 -4.91 4.00
N TRP A 411 24.46 -5.91 4.11
CA TRP A 411 23.47 -6.19 3.06
C TRP A 411 22.41 -5.11 2.95
N ALA A 412 21.83 -4.67 4.07
CA ALA A 412 20.85 -3.59 4.09
C ALA A 412 21.41 -2.25 3.57
N GLN A 413 22.72 -2.04 3.68
CA GLN A 413 23.41 -0.81 3.29
C GLN A 413 23.67 -0.69 1.77
N LYS A 414 23.58 -1.79 1.00
CA LYS A 414 24.07 -1.87 -0.39
C LYS A 414 23.55 -0.77 -1.33
N ASP A 415 22.28 -0.43 -1.23
CA ASP A 415 21.63 0.57 -2.09
C ASP A 415 21.36 1.90 -1.35
N ARG A 416 22.12 2.17 -0.29
CA ARG A 416 21.90 3.30 0.62
C ARG A 416 23.19 4.07 0.90
N PRO A 417 23.11 5.36 1.28
CA PRO A 417 24.28 6.15 1.68
C PRO A 417 25.05 5.51 2.83
N GLU A 418 26.37 5.44 2.73
CA GLU A 418 27.25 4.79 3.72
C GLU A 418 26.92 5.22 5.17
N GLY A 419 26.85 4.23 6.07
CA GLY A 419 26.58 4.45 7.49
C GLY A 419 25.14 4.78 7.86
N GLN A 420 24.24 5.01 6.89
CA GLN A 420 22.85 5.40 7.16
C GLN A 420 22.10 4.33 7.95
N VAL A 421 22.25 3.05 7.62
CA VAL A 421 21.56 1.95 8.31
C VAL A 421 22.03 1.84 9.76
N ALA A 422 23.34 1.86 9.99
CA ALA A 422 23.92 1.80 11.33
C ALA A 422 23.45 2.96 12.21
N ARG A 423 23.43 4.18 11.65
CA ARG A 423 22.94 5.39 12.31
C ARG A 423 21.45 5.27 12.69
N TRP A 424 20.63 4.76 11.77
CA TRP A 424 19.21 4.54 12.02
C TRP A 424 18.97 3.51 13.12
N LEU A 425 19.68 2.38 13.09
CA LEU A 425 19.58 1.37 14.15
C LEU A 425 19.98 1.95 15.51
N ALA A 426 21.10 2.68 15.58
CA ALA A 426 21.54 3.34 16.82
C ALA A 426 20.46 4.30 17.35
N ALA A 427 19.95 5.20 16.50
CA ALA A 427 18.90 6.15 16.88
C ALA A 427 17.62 5.44 17.36
N SER A 428 17.22 4.34 16.71
CA SER A 428 16.03 3.56 17.09
C SER A 428 16.16 2.84 18.45
N LEU A 429 17.39 2.68 18.93
CA LEU A 429 17.72 2.09 20.23
C LEU A 429 18.10 3.13 21.28
N GLY A 430 18.01 4.43 20.97
CA GLY A 430 18.45 5.52 21.86
C GLY A 430 19.97 5.62 22.02
N GLN A 431 20.74 4.95 21.16
CA GLN A 431 22.19 4.99 21.19
C GLN A 431 22.69 6.21 20.41
N PRO A 432 23.71 6.93 20.93
CA PRO A 432 24.27 8.07 20.20
C PRO A 432 24.87 7.55 18.88
N PRO A 433 24.48 8.13 17.73
CA PRO A 433 25.05 7.73 16.45
C PRO A 433 26.51 8.16 16.37
N ASP A 434 27.32 7.39 15.64
CA ASP A 434 28.72 7.75 15.40
C ASP A 434 28.83 9.09 14.64
N ALA A 435 29.67 9.98 15.14
CA ALA A 435 29.80 11.37 14.66
C ALA A 435 30.43 11.45 13.27
N ASP A 436 31.28 10.49 12.90
CA ASP A 436 32.01 10.48 11.63
C ASP A 436 31.15 10.04 10.42
N ALA A 437 29.98 9.44 10.65
CA ALA A 437 29.03 9.06 9.59
C ALA A 437 28.20 10.24 9.05
N SER A 438 28.45 11.47 9.52
CA SER A 438 27.69 12.68 9.17
C SER A 438 28.49 13.64 8.33
N ARG A 439 28.42 13.50 7.00
CA ARG A 439 28.51 14.60 6.03
C ARG A 439 28.12 14.04 4.67
N THR A 440 27.05 14.58 4.06
CA THR A 440 26.62 14.37 2.65
C THR A 440 25.53 13.35 2.31
N ALA A 441 24.78 12.81 3.28
CA ALA A 441 23.62 11.96 2.92
C ALA A 441 22.46 12.80 2.32
N PRO A 442 21.81 12.35 1.23
CA PRO A 442 20.58 12.95 0.70
C PRO A 442 19.47 12.97 1.75
N ASP A 443 18.56 13.92 1.65
CA ASP A 443 17.36 13.96 2.50
C ASP A 443 16.35 12.92 2.01
N ASP A 444 16.38 11.74 2.60
CA ASP A 444 15.47 10.64 2.32
C ASP A 444 14.60 10.26 3.55
N ALA A 445 13.73 9.28 3.36
CA ALA A 445 12.80 8.81 4.40
C ALA A 445 13.53 8.30 5.66
N VAL A 446 14.65 7.58 5.49
CA VAL A 446 15.43 7.02 6.60
C VAL A 446 16.17 8.13 7.35
N ALA A 447 16.79 9.08 6.65
CA ALA A 447 17.42 10.24 7.24
C ALA A 447 16.42 11.11 8.03
N THR A 448 15.21 11.28 7.49
CA THR A 448 14.11 11.94 8.19
C THR A 448 13.70 11.20 9.46
N ALA A 449 13.57 9.87 9.39
CA ALA A 449 13.25 9.04 10.55
C ALA A 449 14.31 9.15 11.65
N VAL A 450 15.59 9.16 11.28
CA VAL A 450 16.70 9.40 12.23
C VAL A 450 16.54 10.72 12.97
N ARG A 451 16.19 11.81 12.26
CA ARG A 451 15.97 13.11 12.92
C ARG A 451 14.84 13.05 13.94
N VAL A 452 13.75 12.36 13.62
CA VAL A 452 12.63 12.17 14.55
C VAL A 452 13.05 11.34 15.76
N LEU A 453 13.74 10.22 15.55
CA LEU A 453 14.19 9.34 16.63
C LEU A 453 15.20 10.02 17.57
N LEU A 454 16.13 10.81 17.03
CA LEU A 454 17.04 11.61 17.84
C LEU A 454 16.30 12.71 18.60
N ALA A 455 15.33 13.38 17.97
CA ALA A 455 14.51 14.38 18.66
C ALA A 455 13.62 13.77 19.75
N LEU A 456 13.16 12.52 19.55
CA LEU A 456 12.43 11.73 20.55
C LEU A 456 13.29 11.47 21.79
N ALA A 457 14.60 11.27 21.63
CA ALA A 457 15.53 11.06 22.73
C ALA A 457 15.82 12.33 23.56
N GLU A 458 15.40 13.50 23.10
CA GLU A 458 15.57 14.78 23.82
C GLU A 458 14.34 15.07 24.71
N GLU A 459 13.29 15.66 24.14
CA GLU A 459 12.04 15.98 24.84
C GLU A 459 10.84 15.96 23.87
N PRO A 460 9.59 15.84 24.37
CA PRO A 460 8.39 15.82 23.54
C PRO A 460 8.27 16.99 22.55
N GLU A 461 8.72 18.19 22.95
CA GLU A 461 8.64 19.39 22.10
C GLU A 461 9.58 19.34 20.89
N PHE A 462 10.77 18.75 21.06
CA PHE A 462 11.70 18.55 19.94
C PHE A 462 11.14 17.52 18.98
N ALA A 463 10.58 16.43 19.50
CA ALA A 463 9.91 15.42 18.69
C ALA A 463 8.73 16.04 17.90
N ALA A 464 7.93 16.92 18.52
CA ALA A 464 6.86 17.66 17.83
C ALA A 464 7.36 18.44 16.61
N ARG A 465 8.43 19.23 16.80
CA ARG A 465 9.04 20.02 15.72
C ARG A 465 9.60 19.12 14.62
N ALA A 466 10.29 18.05 14.99
CA ALA A 466 10.85 17.11 14.04
C ALA A 466 9.77 16.35 13.25
N SER A 467 8.63 16.07 13.87
CA SER A 467 7.53 15.30 13.27
C SER A 467 6.54 16.13 12.44
N ALA A 468 6.53 17.46 12.58
CA ALA A 468 5.52 18.36 11.99
C ALA A 468 5.37 18.25 10.47
N HIS A 469 6.43 17.89 9.73
CA HIS A 469 6.43 17.79 8.27
C HIS A 469 6.72 16.38 7.74
N VAL A 470 6.83 15.40 8.62
CA VAL A 470 7.16 14.01 8.25
C VAL A 470 6.00 13.36 7.51
N ASP A 471 6.30 12.64 6.44
CA ASP A 471 5.34 11.86 5.67
C ASP A 471 5.25 10.42 6.19
N PHE A 472 4.36 9.63 5.59
CA PHE A 472 4.16 8.24 5.98
C PHE A 472 5.42 7.38 5.77
N LEU A 473 6.17 7.61 4.69
CA LEU A 473 7.35 6.81 4.33
C LEU A 473 8.47 6.97 5.35
N ALA A 474 8.74 8.20 5.78
CA ALA A 474 9.69 8.45 6.85
C ALA A 474 9.18 7.90 8.19
N PHE A 475 7.89 8.06 8.51
CA PHE A 475 7.34 7.61 9.79
C PHE A 475 7.33 6.07 9.93
N ARG A 476 7.20 5.33 8.82
CA ARG A 476 7.35 3.87 8.80
C ARG A 476 8.66 3.42 9.47
N HIS A 477 9.76 4.14 9.24
CA HIS A 477 11.06 3.86 9.85
C HIS A 477 11.22 4.38 11.29
N VAL A 478 10.29 5.21 11.78
CA VAL A 478 10.22 5.62 13.19
C VAL A 478 9.49 4.57 14.03
N GLY A 479 8.46 3.94 13.45
CA GLY A 479 7.68 2.87 14.06
C GLY A 479 6.36 3.34 14.68
N THR A 480 5.36 2.45 14.71
CA THR A 480 3.99 2.76 15.17
C THR A 480 3.94 3.09 16.66
N GLU A 481 4.80 2.45 17.47
CA GLU A 481 5.02 2.74 18.89
C GLU A 481 5.30 4.23 19.15
N ALA A 482 6.24 4.81 18.38
CA ALA A 482 6.57 6.24 18.48
C ALA A 482 5.40 7.13 18.03
N GLY A 483 4.68 6.69 17.00
CA GLY A 483 3.48 7.37 16.51
C GLY A 483 2.40 7.47 17.57
N MET A 484 2.10 6.36 18.23
CA MET A 484 1.15 6.31 19.34
C MET A 484 1.61 7.18 20.51
N LEU A 485 2.89 7.11 20.88
CA LEU A 485 3.47 7.90 21.96
C LEU A 485 3.32 9.41 21.70
N LEU A 486 3.70 9.86 20.51
CA LEU A 486 3.62 11.26 20.11
C LEU A 486 2.17 11.73 19.99
N ALA A 487 1.30 10.93 19.36
CA ALA A 487 -0.11 11.26 19.24
C ALA A 487 -0.77 11.47 20.60
N ALA A 488 -0.55 10.54 21.53
CA ALA A 488 -1.12 10.60 22.86
C ALA A 488 -0.54 11.76 23.69
N GLU A 489 0.77 12.02 23.57
CA GLU A 489 1.41 13.13 24.28
C GLU A 489 0.93 14.50 23.75
N PHE A 490 0.71 14.66 22.44
CA PHE A 490 0.14 15.89 21.87
C PHE A 490 -1.31 16.11 22.30
N GLU A 491 -2.13 15.07 22.35
CA GLU A 491 -3.49 15.19 22.89
C GLU A 491 -3.45 15.58 24.38
N ARG A 492 -2.53 15.00 25.19
CA ARG A 492 -2.33 15.38 26.60
C ARG A 492 -1.94 16.85 26.75
N LEU A 493 -1.15 17.38 25.81
CA LEU A 493 -0.70 18.78 25.77
C LEU A 493 -1.74 19.73 25.15
N GLY A 494 -2.85 19.21 24.62
CA GLY A 494 -3.94 20.00 24.03
C GLY A 494 -3.75 20.33 22.54
N ASP A 495 -2.80 19.70 21.86
CA ASP A 495 -2.60 19.85 20.41
C ASP A 495 -3.28 18.71 19.64
N ALA A 496 -4.60 18.83 19.50
CA ALA A 496 -5.43 17.89 18.77
C ALA A 496 -5.01 17.73 17.29
N ALA A 497 -4.49 18.79 16.66
CA ALA A 497 -4.11 18.77 15.26
C ALA A 497 -2.86 17.90 15.04
N LEU A 498 -1.83 18.07 15.88
CA LEU A 498 -0.66 17.20 15.84
C LEU A 498 -1.00 15.77 16.28
N ALA A 499 -1.89 15.59 17.25
CA ALA A 499 -2.32 14.25 17.69
C ALA A 499 -2.96 13.46 16.55
N VAL A 500 -3.95 14.04 15.86
CA VAL A 500 -4.58 13.43 14.67
C VAL A 500 -3.55 13.15 13.60
N ARG A 501 -2.68 14.12 13.31
CA ARG A 501 -1.64 13.95 12.30
C ARG A 501 -0.70 12.78 12.62
N MET A 502 -0.27 12.63 13.88
CA MET A 502 0.60 11.52 14.30
C MET A 502 -0.08 10.17 14.16
N LEU A 503 -1.37 10.05 14.53
CA LEU A 503 -2.13 8.82 14.28
C LEU A 503 -2.19 8.50 12.78
N ASP A 504 -2.46 9.52 11.95
CA ASP A 504 -2.60 9.34 10.51
C ASP A 504 -1.29 8.92 9.83
N VAL A 505 -0.16 9.55 10.17
CA VAL A 505 1.13 9.22 9.53
C VAL A 505 1.79 7.97 10.09
N SER A 506 1.44 7.55 11.30
CA SER A 506 2.03 6.36 11.92
C SER A 506 1.38 5.06 11.49
N GLY A 507 0.16 5.10 10.95
CA GLY A 507 -0.56 3.91 10.53
C GLY A 507 -1.12 3.05 11.67
N VAL A 508 -1.10 3.53 12.92
CA VAL A 508 -1.66 2.78 14.06
C VAL A 508 -3.15 2.49 13.85
N ASP A 509 -3.59 1.28 14.21
CA ASP A 509 -4.98 0.82 14.14
C ASP A 509 -5.82 1.35 15.33
N LEU A 510 -5.90 2.69 15.44
CA LEU A 510 -6.67 3.43 16.46
C LEU A 510 -7.32 4.68 15.86
N GLY A 511 -8.61 4.88 16.13
CA GLY A 511 -9.27 6.16 15.81
C GLY A 511 -8.94 7.26 16.83
N TYR A 512 -8.92 8.53 16.39
CA TYR A 512 -8.69 9.67 17.29
C TYR A 512 -9.74 9.75 18.43
N GLY A 513 -10.99 9.35 18.16
CA GLY A 513 -12.02 9.25 19.19
C GLY A 513 -11.67 8.26 20.30
N GLU A 514 -11.16 7.07 19.94
CA GLU A 514 -10.72 6.07 20.90
C GLU A 514 -9.52 6.56 21.72
N LEU A 515 -8.56 7.25 21.09
CA LEU A 515 -7.44 7.88 21.80
C LEU A 515 -7.94 8.85 22.90
N ARG A 516 -8.90 9.72 22.55
CA ARG A 516 -9.49 10.67 23.50
C ARG A 516 -10.26 9.97 24.62
N ASP A 517 -10.99 8.91 24.29
CA ASP A 517 -11.72 8.14 25.29
C ASP A 517 -10.77 7.42 26.26
N VAL A 518 -9.60 6.96 25.80
CA VAL A 518 -8.53 6.45 26.67
C VAL A 518 -7.98 7.54 27.59
N LEU A 519 -7.54 8.67 27.04
CA LEU A 519 -6.91 9.73 27.84
C LEU A 519 -7.89 10.40 28.81
N SER A 520 -9.19 10.40 28.50
CA SER A 520 -10.26 10.84 29.40
C SER A 520 -10.70 9.78 30.42
N GLY A 521 -10.23 8.54 30.31
CA GLY A 521 -10.56 7.43 31.21
C GLY A 521 -11.92 6.76 30.95
N LYS A 522 -12.56 7.04 29.81
CA LYS A 522 -13.81 6.39 29.39
C LYS A 522 -13.58 5.00 28.80
N LEU A 523 -12.40 4.77 28.23
CA LEU A 523 -12.01 3.50 27.63
C LEU A 523 -10.69 3.01 28.27
N PRO A 524 -10.63 1.82 28.87
CA PRO A 524 -9.36 1.25 29.33
C PRO A 524 -8.51 0.83 28.13
N VAL A 525 -7.18 0.94 28.25
CA VAL A 525 -6.22 0.53 27.19
C VAL A 525 -6.38 -0.96 26.86
N GLU A 526 -6.78 -1.79 27.82
CA GLU A 526 -7.02 -3.22 27.66
C GLU A 526 -8.20 -3.57 26.76
N ALA A 527 -9.15 -2.63 26.56
CA ALA A 527 -10.23 -2.82 25.61
C ALA A 527 -9.75 -2.68 24.16
N LEU A 528 -8.56 -2.10 23.92
CA LEU A 528 -7.98 -1.92 22.61
C LEU A 528 -7.19 -3.17 22.17
N THR A 529 -7.92 -4.25 21.86
CA THR A 529 -7.36 -5.56 21.49
C THR A 529 -6.63 -5.60 20.15
N THR A 530 -6.51 -4.48 19.46
CA THR A 530 -5.77 -4.35 18.20
C THR A 530 -4.40 -3.75 18.35
N LEU A 531 -4.13 -3.08 19.47
CA LEU A 531 -2.85 -2.45 19.70
C LEU A 531 -1.82 -3.50 20.08
N ASP A 532 -0.62 -3.34 19.52
CA ASP A 532 0.53 -4.15 19.87
C ASP A 532 1.18 -3.64 21.17
N TRP A 533 2.15 -4.36 21.71
CA TRP A 533 2.63 -4.10 23.07
C TRP A 533 3.38 -2.78 23.21
N GLY A 534 4.18 -2.40 22.22
CA GLY A 534 4.80 -1.08 22.18
C GLY A 534 3.76 0.05 22.21
N GLU A 535 2.70 -0.06 21.41
CA GLU A 535 1.63 0.94 21.33
C GLU A 535 0.84 1.06 22.64
N ARG A 536 0.58 -0.07 23.32
CA ARG A 536 -0.06 -0.07 24.65
C ARG A 536 0.84 0.53 25.72
N ALA A 537 2.13 0.19 25.70
CA ALA A 537 3.12 0.78 26.60
C ALA A 537 3.22 2.30 26.39
N ALA A 538 3.12 2.77 25.15
CA ALA A 538 3.08 4.19 24.80
C ALA A 538 1.88 4.90 25.44
N LEU A 539 0.66 4.34 25.29
CA LEU A 539 -0.53 4.89 25.94
C LEU A 539 -0.40 4.91 27.46
N HIS A 540 0.08 3.83 28.07
CA HIS A 540 0.29 3.78 29.51
C HIS A 540 1.36 4.77 29.99
N LEU A 541 2.40 5.04 29.21
CA LEU A 541 3.40 6.05 29.53
C LEU A 541 2.76 7.44 29.57
N VAL A 542 1.94 7.79 28.57
CA VAL A 542 1.24 9.08 28.55
C VAL A 542 0.23 9.19 29.70
N LEU A 543 -0.50 8.12 30.02
CA LEU A 543 -1.40 8.10 31.18
C LEU A 543 -0.62 8.27 32.51
N ALA A 544 0.56 7.68 32.64
CA ALA A 544 1.43 7.87 33.81
C ALA A 544 1.91 9.33 33.93
N ARG A 545 2.31 9.94 32.81
CA ARG A 545 2.68 11.36 32.72
C ARG A 545 1.49 12.28 33.01
N GLN A 546 0.29 11.91 32.60
CA GLN A 546 -0.94 12.65 32.92
C GLN A 546 -1.27 12.62 34.42
N LEU A 547 -0.99 11.51 35.11
CA LEU A 547 -1.10 11.45 36.57
C LEU A 547 -0.10 12.40 37.24
N ASP A 548 1.14 12.44 36.76
CA ASP A 548 2.17 13.37 37.27
C ASP A 548 1.76 14.84 37.09
N ALA A 549 1.28 15.21 35.90
CA ALA A 549 0.81 16.55 35.60
C ALA A 549 -0.35 17.00 36.51
N ARG A 550 -1.14 16.04 37.03
CA ARG A 550 -2.24 16.26 37.98
C ARG A 550 -1.82 16.17 39.45
N GLY A 551 -0.56 15.86 39.74
CA GLY A 551 -0.07 15.61 41.11
C GLY A 551 -0.60 14.31 41.74
N ALA A 552 -1.07 13.36 40.93
CA ALA A 552 -1.53 12.05 41.40
C ALA A 552 -0.38 11.03 41.48
N ASN A 553 -0.57 9.95 42.24
CA ASN A 553 0.43 8.88 42.34
C ASN A 553 0.50 8.05 41.04
N SER A 554 1.60 8.18 40.31
CA SER A 554 1.87 7.50 39.03
C SER A 554 2.81 6.29 39.15
N LYS A 555 3.31 5.95 40.36
CA LYS A 555 4.33 4.90 40.54
C LYS A 555 3.91 3.55 39.95
N ALA A 556 2.66 3.16 40.18
CA ALA A 556 2.11 1.91 39.63
C ALA A 556 1.97 1.96 38.10
N ALA A 557 1.60 3.11 37.54
CA ALA A 557 1.48 3.30 36.10
C ALA A 557 2.85 3.18 35.41
N TYR A 558 3.90 3.80 35.93
CA TYR A 558 5.26 3.63 35.40
C TYR A 558 5.79 2.20 35.56
N ALA A 559 5.50 1.53 36.67
CA ALA A 559 5.89 0.13 36.85
C ALA A 559 5.21 -0.78 35.81
N ARG A 560 3.97 -0.46 35.44
CA ARG A 560 3.23 -1.16 34.39
C ARG A 560 3.89 -0.97 33.02
N VAL A 561 4.26 0.26 32.65
CA VAL A 561 4.97 0.55 31.38
C VAL A 561 6.23 -0.33 31.28
N LYS A 562 7.04 -0.38 32.36
CA LYS A 562 8.24 -1.22 32.40
C LYS A 562 7.97 -2.72 32.22
N LYS A 563 6.81 -3.21 32.66
CA LYS A 563 6.40 -4.61 32.49
C LYS A 563 5.97 -4.92 31.05
N GLU A 564 5.39 -3.94 30.36
CA GLU A 564 4.88 -4.09 28.99
C GLU A 564 5.96 -3.84 27.92
N LEU A 565 7.07 -3.20 28.30
CA LEU A 565 8.25 -3.04 27.45
C LEU A 565 9.01 -4.36 27.25
N LEU A 566 8.66 -5.10 26.19
CA LEU A 566 9.34 -6.35 25.84
C LEU A 566 10.67 -6.11 25.09
N LEU A 567 10.69 -5.10 24.22
CA LEU A 567 11.83 -4.75 23.38
C LEU A 567 12.23 -3.29 23.59
N PRO A 568 13.51 -2.91 23.42
CA PRO A 568 13.91 -1.51 23.39
C PRO A 568 13.28 -0.81 22.17
N GLY A 569 12.95 0.47 22.33
CA GLY A 569 12.24 1.24 21.33
C GLY A 569 11.86 2.63 21.83
N ALA A 570 10.90 3.26 21.17
CA ALA A 570 10.53 4.65 21.38
C ALA A 570 10.06 4.94 22.82
N VAL A 571 9.29 4.03 23.42
CA VAL A 571 8.80 4.19 24.80
C VAL A 571 9.91 3.96 25.80
N ALA A 572 10.86 3.05 25.53
CA ALA A 572 12.04 2.86 26.39
C ALA A 572 12.91 4.14 26.43
N ILE A 573 13.15 4.73 25.25
CA ILE A 573 13.87 6.00 25.08
C ILE A 573 13.17 7.12 25.85
N ALA A 574 11.87 7.30 25.63
CA ALA A 574 11.10 8.33 26.31
C ALA A 574 11.04 8.12 27.83
N LEU A 575 10.98 6.87 28.30
CA LEU A 575 10.97 6.54 29.72
C LEU A 575 12.30 6.90 30.41
N GLU A 576 13.41 6.82 29.68
CA GLU A 576 14.75 7.15 30.17
C GLU A 576 15.03 8.66 30.13
N HIS A 577 14.65 9.33 29.04
CA HIS A 577 15.08 10.70 28.76
C HIS A 577 14.04 11.78 29.08
N TRP A 578 12.73 11.47 28.99
CA TRP A 578 11.73 12.51 29.17
C TRP A 578 11.51 12.85 30.64
N ASP A 579 11.63 14.14 30.93
CA ASP A 579 11.29 14.68 32.24
C ASP A 579 9.83 14.40 32.60
N ARG A 580 9.62 14.09 33.89
CA ARG A 580 8.30 13.88 34.46
C ARG A 580 7.57 15.22 34.57
N PRO A 581 6.32 15.35 34.07
CA PRO A 581 5.59 16.60 34.16
C PRO A 581 5.43 17.07 35.60
N LYS A 582 5.65 18.37 35.83
CA LYS A 582 5.37 18.97 37.14
C LYS A 582 3.86 19.19 37.30
N PRO A 583 3.31 19.04 38.52
CA PRO A 583 1.91 19.39 38.76
C PRO A 583 1.68 20.86 38.41
N SER A 584 0.74 21.11 37.49
CA SER A 584 0.33 22.47 37.16
C SER A 584 -1.20 22.54 37.21
N GLY A 585 -1.74 23.56 37.88
CA GLY A 585 -3.18 23.82 37.89
C GLY A 585 -3.71 24.39 36.56
N ALA A 586 -2.83 24.59 35.58
CA ALA A 586 -3.19 25.04 34.25
C ALA A 586 -3.79 23.85 33.46
N VAL A 587 -5.04 24.01 33.04
CA VAL A 587 -5.64 23.14 32.03
C VAL A 587 -4.94 23.44 30.70
N ALA A 588 -4.54 22.39 29.97
CA ALA A 588 -4.03 22.53 28.61
C ALA A 588 -5.02 23.35 27.75
N GLY A 589 -4.56 24.47 27.18
CA GLY A 589 -5.37 25.44 26.45
C GLY A 589 -5.63 26.77 27.17
N GLY A 590 -5.28 26.88 28.46
CA GLY A 590 -5.15 28.19 29.12
C GLY A 590 -3.86 28.86 28.67
N THR A 591 -3.95 29.82 27.74
CA THR A 591 -2.82 30.70 27.44
C THR A 591 -2.31 31.30 28.75
N VAL A 592 -1.07 31.00 29.10
CA VAL A 592 -0.34 31.76 30.13
C VAL A 592 -0.20 33.20 29.62
N PRO A 593 -0.39 34.23 30.46
CA PRO A 593 -0.43 35.63 30.05
C PRO A 593 0.83 36.12 29.32
#